data_AF-A0A968SLX9-F1
#
_entry.id   AF-A0A968SLX9-F1
#
_cell.length_a   1.000
_cell.length_b   1.000
_cell.length_c   1.000
_cell.angle_alpha   90.00
_cell.angle_beta   90.00
_cell.angle_gamma   90.00
#
_symmetry.space_group_name_H-M   'P 1'
#
loop_
_entity.id
_entity.type
_entity.pdbx_description
1 polymer ?
#
loop_
_entity_poly.entity_id
_entity_poly.type
_entity_poly.pdbx_seq_one_letter_code
_entity_poly.pdbx_strand_id
1 'polypeptide(L)'
;MKQLITSGSELVERRQDPLFLTPSASPPLLPCPTPKTPPTSDVTTILDPTLAANGTTIFAGDPNAPGGQQPVLTHALVSGSPAIDAGNNGLPTVTTDQRGLPRVVGAEVDIGSFEVQ
;
A
#
# COMPACT_ATOMS: atom_id res chain seq x y z
N MET A 1 -88.04 -4.48 -24.21
CA MET A 1 -88.51 -3.97 -22.91
C MET A 1 -87.37 -4.11 -21.92
N LYS A 2 -87.10 -3.05 -21.14
CA LYS A 2 -86.13 -3.01 -20.03
C LYS A 2 -86.46 -4.09 -19.00
N GLN A 3 -85.46 -4.55 -18.22
CA GLN A 3 -85.46 -4.43 -16.76
C GLN A 3 -84.01 -4.38 -16.22
N LEU A 4 -83.72 -3.23 -15.57
CA LEU A 4 -82.68 -2.93 -14.57
C LEU A 4 -83.05 -3.74 -13.29
N ILE A 5 -82.19 -4.20 -12.37
CA ILE A 5 -81.46 -3.56 -11.24
C ILE A 5 -80.68 -4.74 -10.57
N THR A 6 -79.45 -4.69 -10.05
CA THR A 6 -79.07 -4.24 -8.69
C THR A 6 -77.64 -4.71 -8.39
N SER A 7 -76.87 -3.81 -7.77
CA SER A 7 -75.58 -3.97 -7.10
C SER A 7 -75.26 -5.36 -6.51
N GLY A 8 -74.10 -5.90 -6.89
CA GLY A 8 -73.38 -7.02 -6.27
C GLY A 8 -72.06 -7.16 -7.04
N SER A 9 -70.91 -7.47 -6.46
CA SER A 9 -70.66 -8.29 -5.29
C SER A 9 -69.15 -8.30 -5.04
N GLU A 10 -68.79 -8.17 -3.77
CA GLU A 10 -67.77 -8.96 -3.08
C GLU A 10 -66.34 -9.05 -3.64
N LEU A 11 -65.42 -8.53 -2.82
CA LEU A 11 -64.26 -9.23 -2.26
C LEU A 11 -63.66 -10.34 -3.13
N VAL A 12 -62.61 -10.00 -3.88
CA VAL A 12 -61.59 -10.98 -4.28
C VAL A 12 -60.21 -10.40 -3.96
N GLU A 13 -59.74 -10.81 -2.79
CA GLU A 13 -58.37 -10.87 -2.29
C GLU A 13 -57.36 -11.17 -3.42
N ARG A 14 -56.48 -10.20 -3.71
CA ARG A 14 -55.30 -10.38 -4.58
C ARG A 14 -54.05 -9.98 -3.81
N ARG A 15 -53.54 -10.94 -3.02
CA ARG A 15 -52.13 -11.36 -2.93
C ARG A 15 -51.08 -10.23 -2.95
N GLN A 16 -50.51 -9.92 -1.78
CA GLN A 16 -49.06 -9.94 -1.43
C GLN A 16 -48.73 -8.85 -0.39
N ASP A 17 -48.11 -9.30 0.69
CA ASP A 17 -47.61 -8.50 1.81
C ASP A 17 -46.67 -7.38 1.31
N PRO A 18 -46.74 -6.21 1.97
CA PRO A 18 -45.48 -5.73 2.50
C PRO A 18 -45.67 -5.38 3.95
N LEU A 19 -44.81 -5.98 4.78
CA LEU A 19 -44.55 -5.49 6.11
C LEU A 19 -44.44 -3.97 6.03
N PHE A 20 -45.30 -3.25 6.76
CA PHE A 20 -45.04 -1.86 7.06
C PHE A 20 -43.71 -1.86 7.80
N LEU A 21 -42.61 -1.71 7.06
CA LEU A 21 -41.32 -1.36 7.62
C LEU A 21 -41.59 -0.04 8.33
N THR A 22 -41.74 -0.13 9.65
CA THR A 22 -41.41 1.00 10.49
C THR A 22 -40.04 1.48 10.02
N PRO A 23 -39.78 2.80 9.91
CA PRO A 23 -38.42 3.23 9.70
C PRO A 23 -37.64 2.68 10.90
N SER A 24 -36.81 1.68 10.64
CA SER A 24 -35.86 1.16 11.62
C SER A 24 -35.09 2.38 12.09
N ALA A 25 -35.34 2.80 13.33
CA ALA A 25 -34.61 3.89 13.92
C ALA A 25 -33.14 3.48 13.88
N SER A 26 -32.37 4.14 13.01
CA SER A 26 -30.94 3.88 12.88
C SER A 26 -30.34 4.09 14.27
N PRO A 27 -29.70 3.07 14.87
CA PRO A 27 -29.12 3.24 16.19
C PRO A 27 -28.15 4.43 16.14
N PRO A 28 -28.09 5.26 17.20
CA PRO A 28 -27.11 6.34 17.23
C PRO A 28 -25.73 5.71 17.04
N LEU A 29 -24.97 6.18 16.05
CA LEU A 29 -23.59 5.75 15.86
C LEU A 29 -22.88 6.05 17.17
N LEU A 30 -22.38 5.02 17.85
CA LEU A 30 -21.46 5.24 18.97
C LEU A 30 -20.34 6.15 18.44
N PRO A 31 -20.00 7.25 19.15
CA PRO A 31 -18.88 8.07 18.75
C PRO A 31 -17.66 7.16 18.57
N CYS A 32 -16.95 7.31 17.44
CA CYS A 32 -15.66 6.65 17.26
C CYS A 32 -14.83 6.98 18.51
N PRO A 33 -14.33 5.97 19.26
CA PRO A 33 -13.47 6.26 20.39
C PRO A 33 -12.37 7.20 19.88
N THR A 34 -12.19 8.33 20.55
CA THR A 34 -11.19 9.34 20.16
C THR A 34 -9.89 8.62 19.82
N PRO A 35 -9.20 8.96 18.71
CA PRO A 35 -7.96 8.31 18.33
C PRO A 35 -7.06 8.25 19.57
N LYS A 36 -6.73 7.04 20.03
CA LYS A 36 -5.76 6.86 21.09
C LYS A 36 -4.50 7.58 20.62
N THR A 37 -4.03 8.58 21.37
CA THR A 37 -2.82 9.31 21.02
C THR A 37 -1.74 8.27 20.73
N PRO A 38 -1.13 8.28 19.53
CA PRO A 38 -0.05 7.35 19.22
C PRO A 38 0.99 7.45 20.34
N PRO A 39 1.58 6.34 20.81
CA PRO A 39 2.71 6.43 21.71
C PRO A 39 3.77 7.32 21.03
N THR A 40 4.06 8.47 21.62
CA THR A 40 5.14 9.38 21.21
C THR A 40 6.47 8.81 21.68
N SER A 41 6.72 7.55 21.33
CA SER A 41 8.06 6.99 21.46
C SER A 41 8.88 7.65 20.36
N ASP A 42 9.39 8.84 20.66
CA ASP A 42 10.33 9.53 19.81
C ASP A 42 11.49 8.57 19.56
N VAL A 43 11.82 8.37 18.28
CA VAL A 43 12.82 7.41 17.82
C VAL A 43 14.15 7.57 18.57
N THR A 44 14.46 8.79 19.00
CA THR A 44 15.62 9.16 19.80
C THR A 44 15.67 8.57 21.21
N THR A 45 14.56 8.10 21.78
CA THR A 45 14.55 7.47 23.13
C THR A 45 14.84 5.96 23.06
N ILE A 46 14.68 5.35 21.88
CA ILE A 46 15.04 3.93 21.64
C ILE A 46 16.53 3.78 21.31
N LEU A 47 17.19 4.87 20.90
CA LEU A 47 18.61 4.87 20.56
C LEU A 47 19.45 5.07 21.82
N ASP A 48 20.10 4.01 22.27
CA ASP A 48 21.23 4.12 23.20
C ASP A 48 22.26 5.12 22.64
N PRO A 49 22.71 6.14 23.40
CA PRO A 49 23.71 7.11 22.95
C PRO A 49 25.06 6.47 22.54
N THR A 50 25.32 5.21 22.89
CA THR A 50 26.51 4.47 22.43
C THR A 50 26.45 4.05 20.96
N LEU A 51 25.27 4.05 20.32
CA LEU A 51 25.10 3.77 18.89
C LEU A 51 25.34 4.99 17.99
N ALA A 52 25.46 6.18 18.58
CA ALA A 52 25.77 7.43 17.86
C ALA A 52 27.25 7.51 17.42
N ALA A 53 28.10 6.58 17.87
CA ALA A 53 29.47 6.44 17.40
C ALA A 53 29.56 5.32 16.35
N ASN A 54 30.12 5.63 15.18
CA ASN A 54 30.38 4.76 14.02
C ASN A 54 29.18 4.37 13.14
N GLY A 55 28.69 5.31 12.32
CA GLY A 55 28.10 4.95 11.01
C GLY A 55 26.98 3.90 11.02
N THR A 56 26.25 3.78 12.13
CA THR A 56 25.28 2.72 12.40
C THR A 56 24.06 2.86 11.49
N THR A 57 24.08 2.08 10.42
CA THR A 57 23.00 1.26 9.86
C THR A 57 21.66 1.24 10.63
N ILE A 58 20.86 2.29 10.54
CA ILE A 58 19.41 2.24 10.87
C ILE A 58 18.55 1.97 9.62
N PHE A 59 19.19 1.97 8.43
CA PHE A 59 18.59 1.52 7.16
C PHE A 59 19.25 0.30 6.54
N ALA A 60 20.45 -0.10 7.00
CA ALA A 60 20.91 -1.45 6.71
C ALA A 60 20.30 -2.32 7.80
N GLY A 61 19.41 -3.22 7.42
CA GLY A 61 18.76 -4.13 8.36
C GLY A 61 19.78 -4.86 9.22
N ASP A 62 19.30 -5.45 10.32
CA ASP A 62 20.09 -6.34 11.17
C ASP A 62 20.95 -7.27 10.28
N PRO A 63 22.29 -7.25 10.41
CA PRO A 63 23.14 -8.11 9.60
C PRO A 63 22.81 -9.59 9.82
N ASN A 64 22.15 -9.97 10.91
CA ASN A 64 21.65 -11.33 11.13
C ASN A 64 20.18 -11.51 10.73
N ALA A 65 19.50 -10.49 10.20
CA ALA A 65 18.16 -10.65 9.66
C ALA A 65 18.18 -11.66 8.51
N PRO A 66 17.12 -12.45 8.33
CA PRO A 66 16.96 -13.25 7.12
C PRO A 66 17.04 -12.34 5.88
N GLY A 67 18.13 -12.46 5.11
CA GLY A 67 18.42 -11.60 3.95
C GLY A 67 19.36 -10.41 4.19
N GLY A 68 19.84 -10.18 5.43
CA GLY A 68 20.79 -9.12 5.76
C GLY A 68 22.24 -9.38 5.29
N GLN A 69 22.62 -10.65 5.10
CA GLN A 69 23.94 -11.04 4.55
C GLN A 69 23.87 -11.73 3.19
N GLN A 70 22.67 -12.01 2.70
CA GLN A 70 22.52 -12.68 1.40
C GLN A 70 22.58 -11.63 0.31
N PRO A 71 23.27 -11.89 -0.83
CA PRO A 71 23.13 -11.04 -2.01
C PRO A 71 21.64 -10.83 -2.28
N VAL A 72 21.18 -9.59 -2.15
CA VAL A 72 19.79 -9.24 -2.49
C VAL A 72 19.58 -9.63 -3.94
N LEU A 73 18.50 -10.37 -4.22
CA LEU A 73 18.21 -10.80 -5.58
C LEU A 73 18.04 -9.57 -6.47
N THR A 74 18.92 -9.43 -7.45
CA THR A 74 18.96 -8.29 -8.37
C THR A 74 18.35 -8.67 -9.70
N HIS A 75 17.40 -7.89 -10.20
CA HIS A 75 16.88 -8.09 -11.56
C HIS A 75 17.85 -7.47 -12.57
N ALA A 76 18.48 -8.30 -13.39
CA ALA A 76 19.33 -7.85 -14.49
C ALA A 76 18.50 -7.23 -15.61
N LEU A 77 19.06 -6.23 -16.30
CA LEU A 77 18.45 -5.66 -17.49
C LEU A 77 18.59 -6.64 -18.66
N VAL A 78 17.52 -6.76 -19.45
CA VAL A 78 17.57 -7.49 -20.72
C VAL A 78 18.34 -6.66 -21.76
N SER A 79 19.02 -7.32 -22.69
CA SER A 79 19.68 -6.65 -23.81
C SER A 79 18.69 -5.79 -24.61
N GLY A 80 19.09 -4.55 -24.95
CA GLY A 80 18.23 -3.57 -25.63
C GLY A 80 17.19 -2.91 -24.74
N SER A 81 17.26 -3.09 -23.42
CA SER A 81 16.40 -2.39 -22.47
C SER A 81 16.56 -0.87 -22.60
N PRO A 82 15.46 -0.08 -22.61
CA PRO A 82 15.52 1.38 -22.56
C PRO A 82 16.11 1.95 -21.27
N ALA A 83 16.36 1.11 -20.26
CA ALA A 83 16.99 1.51 -19.01
C ALA A 83 18.52 1.54 -19.09
N ILE A 84 19.12 1.00 -20.16
CA ILE A 84 20.57 0.99 -20.37
C ILE A 84 21.01 2.38 -20.85
N ASP A 85 22.07 2.93 -20.26
CA ASP A 85 22.64 4.24 -20.63
C ASP A 85 21.59 5.38 -20.66
N ALA A 86 20.64 5.37 -19.73
CA ALA A 86 19.47 6.27 -19.77
C ALA A 86 19.34 7.19 -18.54
N GLY A 87 20.28 7.09 -17.59
CA GLY A 87 20.30 7.91 -16.38
C GLY A 87 21.12 9.19 -16.51
N ASN A 88 21.42 9.82 -15.38
CA ASN A 88 22.22 11.04 -15.35
C ASN A 88 23.43 10.84 -14.43
N ASN A 89 24.64 10.92 -14.99
CA ASN A 89 25.90 10.67 -14.27
C ASN A 89 26.16 11.64 -13.11
N GLY A 90 25.47 12.78 -13.05
CA GLY A 90 25.58 13.75 -11.96
C GLY A 90 24.68 13.48 -10.75
N LEU A 91 23.78 12.49 -10.81
CA LEU A 91 22.84 12.17 -9.74
C LEU A 91 23.30 11.06 -8.77
N PRO A 92 24.03 10.01 -9.19
CA PRO A 92 24.49 8.98 -8.29
C PRO A 92 25.40 9.54 -7.18
N THR A 93 24.95 9.41 -5.93
CA THR A 93 25.78 9.66 -4.74
C THR A 93 26.51 8.40 -4.28
N VAL A 94 26.16 7.25 -4.84
CA VAL A 94 26.76 5.93 -4.58
C VAL A 94 27.63 5.50 -5.76
N THR A 95 28.78 4.92 -5.48
CA THR A 95 29.77 4.52 -6.51
C THR A 95 29.56 3.13 -7.07
N THR A 96 28.72 2.31 -6.41
CA THR A 96 28.44 0.94 -6.83
C THR A 96 26.94 0.67 -6.93
N ASP A 97 26.58 -0.30 -7.77
CA ASP A 97 25.27 -0.91 -7.78
C ASP A 97 25.05 -1.79 -6.52
N GLN A 98 23.88 -2.42 -6.40
CA GLN A 98 23.53 -3.21 -5.22
C GLN A 98 24.33 -4.54 -5.09
N ARG A 99 25.09 -4.93 -6.12
CA ARG A 99 26.00 -6.08 -6.09
C ARG A 99 27.42 -5.67 -5.70
N GLY A 100 27.68 -4.36 -5.57
CA GLY A 100 29.01 -3.81 -5.31
C GLY A 100 29.84 -3.59 -6.57
N LEU A 101 29.26 -3.63 -7.77
CA LEU A 101 29.95 -3.34 -9.03
C LEU A 101 29.87 -1.84 -9.37
N PRO A 102 30.80 -1.27 -10.17
CA PRO A 102 30.78 0.15 -10.52
C PRO A 102 29.43 0.58 -11.11
N ARG A 103 28.95 1.76 -10.66
CA ARG A 103 27.62 2.26 -11.04
C ARG A 103 27.56 3.07 -12.33
N VAL A 104 28.70 3.30 -13.00
CA VAL A 104 28.75 4.01 -14.28
C VAL A 104 29.67 3.20 -15.18
N VAL A 105 29.05 2.49 -16.12
CA VAL A 105 29.73 1.76 -17.19
C VAL A 105 29.10 2.21 -18.50
N GLY A 106 29.88 2.33 -19.58
CA GLY A 106 29.36 2.84 -20.85
C GLY A 106 29.27 4.37 -20.89
N ALA A 107 28.16 4.89 -21.43
CA ALA A 107 27.95 6.31 -21.66
C ALA A 107 27.29 7.00 -20.46
N GLU A 108 26.23 6.40 -19.92
CA GLU A 108 25.44 6.94 -18.82
C GLU A 108 25.04 5.85 -17.83
N VAL A 109 24.77 6.22 -16.59
CA VAL A 109 24.32 5.28 -15.55
C VAL A 109 23.00 4.60 -15.93
N ASP A 110 22.92 3.29 -15.76
CA ASP A 110 21.69 2.52 -15.92
C ASP A 110 20.63 2.91 -14.87
N ILE A 111 19.36 2.91 -15.30
CA ILE A 111 18.23 3.17 -14.41
C ILE A 111 17.89 1.90 -13.60
N GLY A 112 17.94 2.02 -12.28
CA GLY A 112 17.58 0.96 -11.35
C GLY A 112 18.70 0.68 -10.35
N SER A 113 18.69 -0.52 -9.78
CA SER A 113 19.67 -0.97 -8.76
C SER A 113 20.74 -1.94 -9.31
N PHE A 114 20.70 -2.20 -10.62
CA PHE A 114 21.63 -3.03 -11.37
C PHE A 114 22.28 -2.20 -12.48
N GLU A 115 23.56 -2.45 -12.75
CA GLU A 115 24.32 -1.86 -13.86
C GLU A 115 24.84 -2.95 -14.83
N VAL A 116 24.62 -2.79 -16.13
CA VAL A 116 25.19 -3.66 -17.17
C VAL A 116 26.69 -3.36 -17.32
N GLN A 117 27.52 -4.40 -17.18
CA GLN A 117 28.99 -4.28 -17.32
C GLN A 117 29.46 -4.43 -18.77
#